data_AF-X6FYF3-F1
#
_entry.id   AF-X6FYF3-F1
#
_cell.length_a   1.000
_cell.length_b   1.000
_cell.length_c   1.000
_cell.angle_alpha   90.00
_cell.angle_beta   90.00
_cell.angle_gamma   90.00
#
_symmetry.space_group_name_H-M   'P 1'
#
loop_
_entity.id
_entity.type
_entity.pdbx_description
1 polymer ?
#
loop_
_entity_poly.entity_id
_entity_poly.type
_entity_poly.pdbx_seq_one_letter_code
_entity_poly.pdbx_strand_id
1 'polypeptide(L)' 'MFDGTRWPYLHLRPGDIKGSLWIIGILAAVGLVLLLFSGHRTDTNIGFGPEWQCTPMPKGDPICVKLMAKEETK' A
#
# COMPACT_ATOMS: atom_id res chain seq x y z
N MET A 1 -30.54 25.56 21.98
CA MET A 1 -30.61 24.42 21.04
C MET A 1 -29.74 24.73 19.83
N PHE A 2 -28.65 24.00 19.63
CA PHE A 2 -27.94 23.94 18.35
C PHE A 2 -28.68 22.90 17.49
N ASP A 3 -29.36 23.32 16.42
CA ASP A 3 -29.87 22.39 15.43
C ASP A 3 -28.69 21.97 14.53
N GLY A 4 -28.26 20.71 14.66
CA GLY A 4 -27.08 20.14 13.97
C GLY A 4 -27.19 20.03 12.45
N THR A 5 -28.17 20.67 11.83
CA THR A 5 -28.44 20.65 10.40
C THR A 5 -28.05 21.94 9.68
N ARG A 6 -27.67 23.00 10.42
CA ARG A 6 -27.29 24.29 9.82
C ARG A 6 -25.80 24.59 10.01
N TRP A 7 -24.97 24.01 9.16
CA TRP A 7 -23.55 24.38 9.06
C TRP A 7 -23.43 25.78 8.43
N PRO A 8 -22.85 26.79 9.11
CA PRO A 8 -22.74 28.14 8.56
C PRO A 8 -21.64 28.30 7.49
N TYR A 9 -20.97 27.19 7.10
CA TYR A 9 -19.76 27.18 6.27
C TYR A 9 -19.97 26.72 4.83
N LEU A 10 -21.19 26.48 4.37
CA LEU A 10 -21.46 26.05 2.98
C LEU A 10 -21.38 27.19 1.95
N HIS A 11 -20.43 28.11 2.11
CA HIS A 11 -19.96 28.95 1.02
C HIS A 11 -18.80 28.22 0.33
N LEU A 12 -19.08 27.12 -0.37
CA LEU A 12 -18.08 26.48 -1.23
C LEU A 12 -17.74 27.46 -2.35
N ARG A 13 -16.60 28.14 -2.23
CA ARG A 13 -16.09 28.94 -3.34
C ARG A 13 -15.59 27.98 -4.42
N PRO A 14 -15.57 28.39 -5.69
CA PRO A 14 -15.01 27.56 -6.76
C PRO A 14 -13.59 27.05 -6.48
N GLY A 15 -12.80 27.80 -5.68
CA GLY A 15 -11.49 27.38 -5.20
C GLY A 15 -11.52 26.18 -4.25
N ASP A 16 -12.49 26.12 -3.34
CA ASP A 16 -12.65 25.03 -2.36
C ASP A 16 -13.07 23.73 -3.06
N ILE A 17 -13.91 23.83 -4.10
CA ILE A 17 -14.31 22.71 -4.94
C ILE A 17 -13.10 22.15 -5.67
N LYS A 18 -12.31 23.03 -6.32
CA LYS A 18 -11.10 22.62 -7.05
C LYS A 18 -10.09 21.96 -6.10
N GLY A 19 -9.84 22.55 -4.94
CA GLY A 19 -8.96 21.98 -3.93
C GLY A 19 -9.42 20.61 -3.42
N SER A 20 -10.72 20.47 -3.15
CA SER A 20 -11.30 19.19 -2.70
C SER A 20 -11.17 18.10 -3.76
N LEU A 21 -11.44 18.40 -5.04
CA LEU A 21 -11.27 17.45 -6.13
C LEU A 21 -9.82 17.00 -6.28
N TRP A 22 -8.85 17.90 -6.09
CA TRP A 22 -7.42 17.56 -6.09
C TRP A 22 -7.06 16.60 -4.95
N ILE A 23 -7.49 16.88 -3.72
CA ILE A 23 -7.21 16.02 -2.56
C ILE A 23 -7.84 14.63 -2.76
N ILE A 24 -9.10 14.58 -3.21
CA ILE A 24 -9.78 13.32 -3.51
C ILE A 24 -9.01 12.54 -4.58
N GLY A 25 -8.57 13.20 -5.65
CA GLY A 25 -7.77 12.59 -6.71
C GLY A 25 -6.45 11.99 -6.19
N ILE A 26 -5.72 12.72 -5.34
CA ILE A 26 -4.47 12.25 -4.74
C ILE A 26 -4.72 11.03 -3.86
N LEU A 27 -5.74 11.08 -2.98
CA LEU A 27 -6.06 9.96 -2.09
C LEU A 27 -6.49 8.71 -2.89
N ALA A 28 -7.28 8.88 -3.94
CA ALA A 28 -7.66 7.79 -4.83
C ALA A 28 -6.45 7.18 -5.53
N ALA A 29 -5.52 8.00 -6.03
CA ALA A 29 -4.29 7.53 -6.67
C ALA A 29 -3.39 6.76 -5.67
N VAL A 30 -3.20 7.29 -4.46
CA VAL A 30 -2.45 6.61 -3.40
C VAL A 30 -3.11 5.29 -3.03
N GLY A 31 -4.43 5.28 -2.83
CA GLY A 31 -5.19 4.06 -2.56
C GLY A 31 -5.04 3.02 -3.66
N LEU A 32 -5.10 3.43 -4.93
CA LEU A 32 -4.89 2.55 -6.08
C LEU A 32 -3.48 1.97 -6.10
N VAL A 33 -2.44 2.78 -5.87
CA VAL A 33 -1.06 2.30 -5.77
C VAL A 33 -0.95 1.28 -4.64
N LEU A 34 -1.49 1.57 -3.46
CA LEU A 34 -1.45 0.63 -2.34
C LEU A 34 -2.16 -0.68 -2.69
N LEU A 35 -3.32 -0.65 -3.36
CA LEU A 35 -4.02 -1.87 -3.78
C LEU A 35 -3.23 -2.68 -4.81
N LEU A 36 -2.68 -2.03 -5.84
CA LEU A 36 -1.92 -2.70 -6.90
C LEU A 36 -0.60 -3.29 -6.39
N PHE A 37 0.05 -2.62 -5.43
CA PHE A 37 1.38 -2.99 -4.93
C PHE A 37 1.34 -3.63 -3.53
N SER A 38 0.16 -3.94 -2.96
CA SER A 38 0.03 -4.63 -1.66
C SER A 38 0.71 -6.00 -1.61
N GLY A 39 0.81 -6.67 -2.76
CA GLY A 39 1.50 -7.96 -2.93
C GLY A 39 3.00 -7.83 -3.16
N HIS A 40 3.51 -6.63 -3.48
CA HIS A 40 4.94 -6.34 -3.60
C HIS A 40 5.55 -6.11 -2.20
N ARG A 41 5.10 -6.91 -1.22
CA ARG A 41 5.78 -7.02 0.07
C ARG A 41 7.14 -7.61 -0.21
N THR A 42 8.09 -6.70 -0.38
CA THR A 42 9.47 -6.83 0.08
C THR A 42 10.05 -8.20 -0.25
N ASP A 43 10.73 -8.28 -1.37
CA ASP A 43 11.91 -9.14 -1.48
C ASP A 43 12.75 -8.91 -0.21
N THR A 44 12.53 -9.74 0.82
CA THR A 44 13.22 -9.61 2.12
C THR A 44 14.59 -10.30 2.06
N ASN A 45 14.98 -10.79 0.89
CA ASN A 45 16.29 -11.32 0.53
C ASN A 45 17.33 -10.21 0.26
N ILE A 46 17.20 -9.02 0.88
CA ILE A 46 18.18 -7.94 0.75
C ILE A 46 19.55 -8.45 1.24
N GLY A 47 20.50 -8.63 0.30
CA GLY A 47 21.84 -9.16 0.56
C GLY A 47 22.02 -10.67 0.31
N PHE A 48 20.95 -11.38 -0.05
CA PHE A 48 20.98 -12.79 -0.44
C PHE A 48 20.75 -12.94 -1.95
N GLY A 49 21.25 -14.03 -2.54
CA GLY A 49 21.08 -14.29 -3.98
C GLY A 49 19.61 -14.56 -4.37
N PRO A 50 19.27 -14.51 -5.67
CA PRO A 50 17.89 -14.65 -6.17
C PRO A 50 17.27 -16.02 -5.86
N GLU A 51 18.07 -17.01 -5.48
CA GLU A 51 17.61 -18.32 -5.07
C GLU A 51 17.02 -18.34 -3.64
N TRP A 52 17.19 -17.26 -2.87
CA TRP A 52 16.67 -17.16 -1.51
C TRP A 52 15.29 -16.51 -1.49
N GLN A 53 14.34 -17.20 -0.88
CA GLN A 53 13.05 -16.64 -0.49
C GLN A 53 13.02 -16.46 1.02
N CYS A 54 12.96 -15.21 1.46
CA CYS A 54 12.80 -14.86 2.86
C CYS A 54 11.35 -14.46 3.12
N THR A 55 10.75 -15.02 4.18
CA THR A 55 9.39 -14.70 4.62
C THR A 55 9.47 -14.00 5.98
N PRO A 56 8.92 -12.78 6.12
CA PRO A 56 8.88 -12.10 7.41
C PRO A 56 7.92 -12.84 8.36
N MET A 57 8.40 -13.18 9.57
CA MET A 57 7.62 -13.88 10.58
C MET A 57 7.07 -12.87 11.62
N PRO A 58 5.81 -12.98 12.08
CA PRO A 58 5.25 -12.06 13.07
C PRO A 58 5.98 -12.05 14.42
N LYS A 59 6.70 -13.13 14.74
CA LYS A 59 7.55 -13.26 15.93
C LYS A 59 8.81 -14.03 15.55
N GLY A 60 9.96 -13.51 15.97
CA GLY A 60 11.27 -14.13 15.73
C GLY A 60 11.93 -13.65 14.43
N ASP A 61 13.05 -14.28 14.11
CA ASP A 61 13.82 -13.96 12.91
C ASP A 61 13.09 -14.41 11.62
N PRO A 62 13.28 -13.72 10.49
CA PRO A 62 12.68 -14.12 9.22
C PRO A 62 13.19 -15.50 8.79
N ILE A 63 12.30 -16.28 8.18
CA ILE A 63 12.66 -17.60 7.65
C ILE A 63 13.14 -17.43 6.21
N CYS A 64 14.38 -17.82 5.94
CA CYS A 64 14.96 -17.80 4.58
C CYS A 64 15.20 -19.23 4.09
N VAL A 65 14.62 -19.57 2.94
CA VAL A 65 14.80 -20.87 2.29
C VAL A 65 15.50 -20.70 0.95
N LYS A 66 16.49 -21.56 0.69
CA LYS A 66 17.18 -21.63 -0.59
C LYS A 66 16.40 -22.55 -1.53
N LEU A 67 15.83 -21.99 -2.60
CA LEU A 67 15.21 -22.77 -3.65
C LEU A 67 16.30 -23.45 -4.46
N MET A 68 16.38 -24.77 -4.33
CA MET A 68 17.13 -25.58 -5.28
C MET A 68 16.21 -25.87 -6.46
N ALA A 69 16.65 -25.55 -7.67
CA ALA A 69 15.99 -26.11 -8.85
C ALA A 69 16.03 -27.64 -8.67
N LYS A 70 14.86 -28.29 -8.65
CA LYS A 70 14.85 -29.73 -8.92
C LYS A 70 15.43 -29.88 -10.30
N GLU A 71 16.58 -30.55 -10.42
CA GLU A 71 16.98 -31.08 -11.72
C GLU A 71 15.79 -31.90 -12.22
N GLU A 72 15.24 -31.51 -13.37
CA GLU A 72 14.25 -32.32 -14.05
C GLU A 72 14.89 -33.70 -14.21
N THR A 73 14.42 -34.66 -13.41
CA THR A 73 14.77 -36.04 -13.64
C THR A 73 14.06 -36.44 -14.91
N LYS A 74 14.83 -36.36 -16.01
CA LYS A 74 14.74 -37.07 -17.29
C LYS A 74 14.54 -36.17 -18.53
#